data_AF-A0A6B3N9S1-F1
#
_entry.id   AF-A0A6B3N9S1-F1
#
_cell.length_a   1.000
_cell.length_b   1.000
_cell.length_c   1.000
_cell.angle_alpha   90.00
_cell.angle_beta   90.00
_cell.angle_gamma   90.00
#
_symmetry.space_group_name_H-M   'P 1'
#
loop_
_entity.id
_entity.type
_entity.pdbx_description
1 polymer ?
#
loop_
_entity_poly.entity_id
_entity_poly.type
_entity_poly.pdbx_seq_one_letter_code
_entity_poly.pdbx_strand_id
1 'polypeptide(L)' 'MESKVKSDYETASLPPKIPGTAEGISRVICLLGNRTKAELKRKAQQELIDLIGTYPNIQQAAEWKKSLRQLSKSE' A
#
# COMPACT_ATOMS: atom_id res chain seq x y z
N MET A 1 -2.40 -19.47 -31.98
CA MET A 1 -2.65 -18.04 -31.77
C MET A 1 -2.86 -17.84 -30.28
N GLU A 2 -1.98 -17.05 -29.67
CA GLU A 2 -1.76 -16.98 -28.23
C GLU A 2 -3.01 -16.74 -27.39
N SER A 3 -3.14 -17.56 -26.34
CA SER A 3 -4.06 -17.37 -25.23
C SER A 3 -3.71 -16.07 -24.51
N LYS A 4 -4.49 -15.02 -24.75
CA LYS A 4 -4.36 -13.73 -24.06
C LYS A 4 -5.00 -13.83 -22.68
N VAL A 5 -4.27 -14.46 -21.76
CA VAL A 5 -4.52 -14.40 -20.32
C VAL A 5 -4.44 -12.92 -19.93
N LYS A 6 -5.58 -12.25 -19.83
CA LYS A 6 -5.67 -10.92 -19.21
C LYS A 6 -5.57 -11.09 -17.70
N SER A 7 -4.33 -11.24 -17.27
CA SER A 7 -3.92 -11.06 -15.89
C SER A 7 -3.84 -9.55 -15.64
N ASP A 8 -4.98 -8.90 -15.39
CA ASP A 8 -5.08 -7.48 -14.96
C ASP A 8 -4.45 -7.21 -13.56
N TYR A 9 -3.41 -7.96 -13.19
CA TYR A 9 -2.53 -7.74 -12.03
C TYR A 9 -1.16 -7.20 -12.48
N GLU A 10 -1.06 -6.72 -13.71
CA GLU A 10 0.15 -6.14 -14.28
C GLU A 10 0.50 -4.84 -13.54
N THR A 11 1.47 -4.92 -12.65
CA THR A 11 2.11 -3.83 -11.89
C THR A 11 1.26 -3.08 -10.86
N ALA A 12 0.45 -3.79 -10.07
CA ALA A 12 0.07 -3.24 -8.77
C ALA A 12 1.36 -3.12 -7.92
N SER A 13 1.99 -1.95 -7.91
CA SER A 13 3.11 -1.66 -7.02
C SER A 13 2.62 -1.98 -5.61
N LEU A 14 3.19 -3.00 -4.99
CA LEU A 14 2.93 -3.34 -3.60
C LEU A 14 4.09 -2.79 -2.77
N PRO A 15 3.83 -2.42 -1.51
CA PRO A 15 4.93 -2.14 -0.61
C PRO A 15 5.82 -3.38 -0.44
N PRO A 16 7.11 -3.20 -0.12
CA PRO A 16 8.03 -4.33 0.08
C PRO A 16 7.64 -5.23 1.25
N LYS A 17 6.85 -4.71 2.20
CA LYS A 17 6.25 -5.48 3.29
C LYS A 17 4.75 -5.20 3.34
N ILE A 18 3.95 -6.25 3.49
CA ILE A 18 2.51 -6.12 3.72
C ILE A 18 2.25 -6.54 5.18
N PRO A 19 1.56 -5.73 5.99
CA PRO A 19 1.19 -6.14 7.34
C PRO A 19 0.24 -7.34 7.26
N GLY A 20 0.54 -8.40 8.01
CA GLY A 20 -0.22 -9.67 8.01
C GLY A 20 -1.50 -9.65 8.85
N THR A 21 -1.90 -8.49 9.36
CA THR A 21 -3.09 -8.32 10.23
C THR A 21 -4.03 -7.29 9.64
N ALA A 22 -5.35 -7.51 9.75
CA ALA A 22 -6.35 -6.56 9.25
C ALA A 22 -6.20 -5.14 9.84
N GLU A 23 -5.89 -5.03 11.13
CA GLU A 23 -5.61 -3.75 11.80
C GLU A 23 -4.39 -3.04 11.19
N GLY A 24 -3.30 -3.78 10.98
CA GLY A 24 -2.10 -3.26 10.31
C GLY A 24 -2.39 -2.78 8.88
N ILE A 25 -3.18 -3.52 8.10
CA ILE A 25 -3.58 -3.11 6.74
C ILE A 25 -4.39 -1.82 6.78
N SER A 26 -5.41 -1.75 7.63
CA SER A 26 -6.23 -0.54 7.81
C SER A 26 -5.38 0.66 8.22
N ARG A 27 -4.42 0.44 9.12
CA ARG A 27 -3.49 1.47 9.60
C ARG A 27 -2.59 1.98 8.49
N VAL A 28 -1.99 1.09 7.70
CA VAL A 28 -1.18 1.47 6.54
C VAL A 28 -2.02 2.25 5.53
N ILE A 29 -3.23 1.80 5.20
CA ILE A 29 -4.13 2.53 4.28
C ILE A 29 -4.39 3.96 4.78
N CYS A 30 -4.59 4.13 6.08
CA CYS A 30 -4.77 5.44 6.71
C CYS A 30 -3.49 6.31 6.57
N LEU A 31 -2.32 5.78 6.93
CA LEU A 31 -1.04 6.47 6.84
C LEU A 31 -0.68 6.85 5.39
N LEU A 32 -0.89 5.94 4.45
CA LEU A 32 -0.71 6.20 3.01
C LEU A 32 -1.68 7.28 2.51
N GLY A 33 -2.93 7.25 2.96
CA GLY A 33 -3.91 8.30 2.65
C GLY A 33 -3.48 9.67 3.14
N ASN A 34 -2.86 9.75 4.32
CA ASN A 34 -2.27 11.00 4.81
C ASN A 34 -1.04 11.40 3.98
N ARG A 35 -0.17 10.42 3.66
CA ARG A 35 1.03 10.62 2.84
C ARG A 35 0.73 11.18 1.44
N THR A 36 -0.39 10.76 0.83
CA THR A 36 -0.83 11.28 -0.48
C THR A 36 -1.21 12.76 -0.45
N LYS A 37 -1.54 13.31 0.73
CA LYS A 37 -1.98 14.70 0.88
C LYS A 37 -0.86 15.61 1.39
N ALA A 38 -0.03 15.11 2.30
CA ALA A 38 1.06 15.84 2.93
C ALA A 38 2.14 14.88 3.43
N GLU A 39 3.30 15.40 3.83
CA GLU A 39 4.30 14.59 4.52
C GLU A 39 3.83 14.17 5.92
N LEU A 40 4.15 12.94 6.29
CA LEU A 40 3.85 12.42 7.62
C LEU A 40 4.82 13.00 8.65
N LYS A 41 4.34 13.19 9.90
CA LYS A 41 5.22 13.49 11.03
C LYS A 41 6.17 12.31 11.28
N ARG A 42 7.37 12.57 11.82
CA ARG A 42 8.41 11.56 12.09
C ARG A 42 7.88 10.26 12.72
N LYS A 43 7.00 10.36 13.73
CA LYS A 43 6.40 9.16 14.37
C LYS A 43 5.58 8.31 13.38
N ALA A 44 4.69 8.95 12.63
CA ALA A 44 3.85 8.28 11.64
C ALA A 44 4.64 7.79 10.42
N GLN A 45 5.72 8.47 10.06
CA GLN A 45 6.66 8.02 9.03
C GLN A 45 7.39 6.75 9.48
N GLN A 46 7.91 6.72 10.72
CA GLN A 46 8.56 5.53 11.26
C GLN A 46 7.60 4.35 11.37
N GLU A 47 6.37 4.60 11.82
CA GLU A 47 5.30 3.59 11.88
C GLU A 47 4.98 3.03 10.49
N LEU A 48 4.88 3.91 9.48
CA LEU A 48 4.68 3.48 8.10
C LEU A 48 5.85 2.60 7.63
N ILE A 49 7.10 3.04 7.82
CA ILE A 49 8.30 2.26 7.44
C ILE A 49 8.33 0.91 8.16
N ASP A 50 7.95 0.82 9.44
CA ASP A 50 7.93 -0.45 10.18
C ASP A 50 6.92 -1.45 9.60
N LEU A 51 5.76 -0.94 9.21
CA LEU A 51 4.66 -1.73 8.65
C LEU A 51 4.92 -2.15 7.21
N ILE A 52 5.44 -1.25 6.37
CA ILE A 52 5.61 -1.49 4.92
C ILE A 52 7.04 -1.56 4.42
N GLY A 53 8.03 -1.46 5.31
CA GLY A 53 9.46 -1.61 5.02
C GLY A 53 10.16 -0.37 4.48
N THR A 54 9.43 0.57 3.88
CA THR A 54 10.01 1.80 3.32
C THR A 54 9.02 2.96 3.32
N TYR A 55 9.53 4.18 3.18
CA TYR A 55 8.70 5.37 3.09
C TYR A 55 8.39 5.70 1.63
N PRO A 56 7.11 5.67 1.20
CA PRO A 56 6.75 5.95 -0.17
C PRO A 56 6.82 7.44 -0.53
N ASN A 57 7.00 7.71 -1.81
CA ASN A 57 6.65 8.99 -2.40
C ASN A 57 5.12 9.13 -2.58
N ILE A 58 4.64 10.30 -3.02
CA ILE A 58 3.21 10.58 -3.14
C ILE A 58 2.51 9.61 -4.11
N GLN A 59 3.15 9.29 -5.24
CA GLN A 59 2.59 8.40 -6.26
C GLN A 59 2.51 6.97 -5.75
N GLN A 60 3.61 6.43 -5.21
CA GLN A 60 3.66 5.11 -4.58
C GLN A 60 2.62 4.99 -3.47
N ALA A 61 2.43 6.02 -2.65
CA ALA A 61 1.45 5.98 -1.58
C ALA A 61 0.01 5.83 -2.09
N ALA A 62 -0.33 6.47 -3.22
CA ALA A 62 -1.63 6.33 -3.85
C ALA A 62 -1.85 4.93 -4.42
N GLU A 63 -0.84 4.39 -5.10
CA GLU A 63 -0.88 3.03 -5.67
C GLU A 63 -0.98 1.97 -4.58
N TRP A 64 -0.09 2.03 -3.58
CA TRP A 64 -0.04 1.05 -2.49
C TRP A 64 -1.34 1.06 -1.68
N LYS A 65 -1.92 2.24 -1.46
CA LYS A 65 -3.23 2.37 -0.80
C LYS A 65 -4.33 1.66 -1.58
N LYS A 66 -4.34 1.79 -2.91
CA LYS A 66 -5.33 1.13 -3.77
C LYS A 66 -5.16 -0.38 -3.70
N SER A 67 -3.92 -0.88 -3.85
CA SER A 67 -3.59 -2.30 -3.80
C SER A 67 -3.96 -2.92 -2.44
N LEU A 68 -3.57 -2.28 -1.33
CA LEU A 68 -3.88 -2.77 0.03
C LEU A 68 -5.39 -2.77 0.31
N ARG A 69 -6.14 -1.81 -0.22
CA ARG A 69 -7.60 -1.76 -0.07
C ARG A 69 -8.31 -2.86 -0.86
N GLN A 70 -7.71 -3.36 -1.94
CA GLN A 70 -8.22 -4.54 -2.64
C GLN A 70 -7.95 -5.80 -1.81
N LEU A 71 -6.74 -5.94 -1.27
CA LEU A 71 -6.39 -7.05 -0.37
C LEU A 71 -7.28 -7.12 0.87
N SER A 72 -7.64 -5.97 1.46
CA SER A 72 -8.51 -5.92 2.65
C SER A 72 -9.98 -6.28 2.37
N LYS A 73 -10.40 -6.40 1.11
CA LYS A 73 -11.78 -6.74 0.72
C LYS A 73 -11.95 -8.18 0.25
N SER A 74 -10.84 -8.91 0.12
CA SER A 74 -10.82 -10.29 -0.37
C SER A 74 -10.89 -11.33 0.76
N GLU A 75 -11.29 -10.93 1.97
CA GLU A 75 -11.67 -11.82 3.09
C GLU A 75 -13.19 -11.92 3.22
#